data_AF-A0A4Q7QMH2-F1
#
_entry.id   AF-A0A4Q7QMH2-F1
#
_cell.length_a   1.000
_cell.length_b   1.000
_cell.length_c   1.000
_cell.angle_alpha   90.00
_cell.angle_beta   90.00
_cell.angle_gamma   90.00
#
_symmetry.space_group_name_H-M   'P 1'
#
loop_
_entity.id
_entity.type
_entity.pdbx_description
1 polymer ?
#
loop_
_entity_poly.entity_id
_entity_poly.type
_entity_poly.pdbx_seq_one_letter_code
_entity_poly.pdbx_strand_id
1 'polypeptide(L)' 'MDAYREAQRLYAEVMMSTASGPELVAELERAIQRIGELLPQAAPDQRSAVLLMNSSIAQRLAGLPEESR' A
#
# COMPACT_ATOMS: atom_id res chain seq x y z
N MET A 1 -17.00 -1.45 5.70
CA MET A 1 -15.76 -2.01 6.29
C MET A 1 -15.03 -0.91 7.04
N ASP A 2 -14.34 -1.23 8.13
CA ASP A 2 -13.47 -0.29 8.86
C ASP A 2 -12.26 0.10 7.97
N ALA A 3 -11.89 1.39 7.96
CA ALA A 3 -10.78 1.92 7.16
C ALA A 3 -9.46 1.19 7.46
N TYR A 4 -9.24 0.82 8.73
CA TYR A 4 -8.07 0.02 9.10
C TYR A 4 -8.08 -1.38 8.47
N ARG A 5 -9.22 -2.06 8.49
CA ARG A 5 -9.35 -3.40 7.88
C ARG A 5 -9.20 -3.36 6.36
N GLU A 6 -9.71 -2.32 5.72
CA GLU A 6 -9.52 -2.14 4.28
C GLU A 6 -8.06 -1.85 3.93
N ALA A 7 -7.37 -1.02 4.72
CA ALA A 7 -5.94 -0.79 4.56
C ALA A 7 -5.12 -2.08 4.72
N GLN A 8 -5.46 -2.92 5.72
CA GLN A 8 -4.85 -4.25 5.89
C GLN A 8 -5.07 -5.15 4.68
N ARG A 9 -6.30 -5.18 4.14
CA ARG A 9 -6.65 -6.00 2.98
C ARG A 9 -5.82 -5.59 1.76
N LEU A 10 -5.76 -4.29 1.47
CA LEU A 10 -4.98 -3.74 0.35
C LEU A 10 -3.49 -3.99 0.51
N TYR A 11 -2.96 -3.81 1.72
CA TYR A 11 -1.56 -4.11 2.02
C TYR A 11 -1.24 -5.59 1.78
N ALA A 12 -2.09 -6.50 2.27
CA ALA A 12 -1.90 -7.94 2.05
C ALA A 12 -1.97 -8.31 0.57
N GLU A 13 -2.92 -7.73 -0.18
CA GLU A 13 -3.10 -7.95 -1.62
C GLU A 13 -1.83 -7.63 -2.40
N VAL A 14 -1.24 -6.44 -2.21
CA VAL A 14 -0.01 -6.08 -2.94
C VAL A 14 1.23 -6.82 -2.43
N MET A 15 1.29 -7.18 -1.15
CA MET A 15 2.42 -7.95 -0.61
C MET A 15 2.44 -9.40 -1.08
N MET A 16 1.28 -9.97 -1.41
CA MET A 16 1.14 -11.32 -1.97
C MET A 16 0.97 -11.35 -3.48
N SER A 17 0.98 -10.19 -4.15
CA SER A 17 0.82 -10.10 -5.60
C SER A 17 1.92 -10.88 -6.33
N THR A 18 1.51 -11.61 -7.36
CA THR A 18 2.39 -12.31 -8.31
C THR A 18 2.73 -11.45 -9.52
N ALA A 19 2.24 -10.20 -9.59
CA ALA A 19 2.56 -9.27 -10.66
C ALA A 19 4.06 -8.95 -10.69
N SER A 20 4.55 -8.53 -11.87
CA SER A 20 5.96 -8.18 -12.06
C SER A 20 6.11 -7.00 -13.01
N GLY A 21 7.28 -6.34 -12.94
CA GLY A 21 7.59 -5.20 -13.81
C GLY A 21 6.56 -4.06 -13.71
N PRO A 22 6.08 -3.50 -14.84
CA PRO A 22 5.15 -2.37 -14.84
C PRO A 22 3.80 -2.66 -14.16
N GLU A 23 3.32 -3.91 -14.20
CA GLU A 23 2.06 -4.27 -13.54
C GLU A 23 2.18 -4.16 -12.02
N LEU A 24 3.29 -4.66 -11.46
CA LEU A 24 3.58 -4.55 -10.04
C LEU A 24 3.72 -3.08 -9.62
N VAL A 25 4.39 -2.24 -10.41
CA VAL A 25 4.48 -0.79 -10.15
C VAL A 25 3.09 -0.17 -10.05
N ALA A 26 2.22 -0.42 -11.04
CA ALA A 26 0.88 0.13 -11.06
C ALA A 26 0.00 -0.37 -9.89
N GLU A 27 0.20 -1.61 -9.41
CA GLU A 27 -0.48 -2.12 -8.22
C GLU A 27 0.00 -1.43 -6.94
N LEU A 28 1.31 -1.29 -6.77
CA LEU A 28 1.90 -0.63 -5.59
C LEU A 28 1.47 0.84 -5.52
N GLU A 29 1.49 1.57 -6.63
CA GLU A 29 1.03 2.97 -6.70
C GLU A 29 -0.45 3.11 -6.32
N ARG A 30 -1.31 2.26 -6.89
CA ARG A 30 -2.74 2.23 -6.57
C ARG A 30 -2.98 1.95 -5.08
N ALA A 31 -2.24 1.01 -4.49
CA ALA A 31 -2.36 0.71 -3.08
C ALA A 31 -1.88 1.85 -2.18
N ILE A 32 -0.78 2.53 -2.52
CA ILE A 32 -0.29 3.71 -1.81
C ILE A 32 -1.36 4.81 -1.82
N GLN A 33 -1.93 5.12 -2.99
CA GLN A 33 -2.97 6.14 -3.09
C GLN A 33 -4.19 5.75 -2.24
N ARG A 34 -4.69 4.52 -2.38
CA ARG A 34 -5.90 4.09 -1.70
C ARG A 34 -5.74 4.02 -0.18
N ILE A 35 -4.61 3.53 0.32
CA ILE A 35 -4.32 3.51 1.75
C ILE A 35 -4.15 4.94 2.29
N GLY A 36 -3.59 5.86 1.49
CA GLY A 36 -3.49 7.28 1.86
C GLY A 36 -4.86 7.94 2.06
N GLU A 37 -5.84 7.62 1.22
CA GLU A 37 -7.23 8.07 1.35
C GLU A 37 -7.93 7.53 2.60
N LEU A 38 -7.54 6.34 3.07
CA LEU A 38 -8.09 5.69 4.26
C LEU A 38 -7.50 6.24 5.57
N LEU A 39 -6.31 6.83 5.53
CA LEU A 39 -5.61 7.35 6.71
C LEU A 39 -6.43 8.36 7.55
N PRO A 40 -7.06 9.41 6.99
CA PRO A 40 -7.89 10.32 7.78
C PRO A 40 -9.15 9.66 8.35
N GLN A 41 -9.61 8.57 7.73
CA GLN A 41 -10.81 7.82 8.12
C GLN A 41 -10.53 6.78 9.22
N ALA A 42 -9.26 6.40 9.44
CA ALA A 42 -8.86 5.46 10.47
C ALA A 42 -9.00 6.07 11.88
N ALA A 43 -9.32 5.21 12.85
CA ALA A 43 -9.38 5.60 14.25
C ALA A 43 -8.02 6.13 14.73
N PRO A 44 -7.97 7.09 15.68
CA PRO A 44 -6.72 7.74 16.08
C PRO A 44 -5.60 6.78 16.50
N ASP A 45 -5.94 5.70 17.20
CA ASP A 45 -5.04 4.64 17.66
C ASP A 45 -4.54 3.71 16.53
N GLN A 46 -5.22 3.69 15.39
CA GLN A 46 -4.88 2.87 14.22
C GLN A 46 -4.11 3.63 13.14
N ARG A 47 -4.15 4.97 13.14
CA ARG A 47 -3.53 5.82 12.10
C ARG A 47 -2.05 5.50 11.90
N SER A 48 -1.29 5.31 12.98
CA SER A 48 0.13 4.95 12.89
C SER A 48 0.34 3.63 12.14
N ALA A 49 -0.51 2.64 12.35
CA ALA A 49 -0.42 1.36 11.64
C ALA A 49 -0.76 1.51 10.15
N VAL A 50 -1.78 2.30 9.80
CA VAL A 50 -2.13 2.60 8.40
C VAL A 50 -0.99 3.34 7.68
N LEU A 51 -0.38 4.32 8.36
CA LEU A 51 0.81 5.04 7.87
C LEU A 51 1.99 4.12 7.62
N LEU A 52 2.26 3.18 8.54
CA LEU A 52 3.33 2.20 8.39
C LEU A 52 3.10 1.27 7.21
N MET A 53 1.87 0.79 7.00
CA MET A 53 1.51 -0.02 5.81
C MET A 53 1.77 0.76 4.52
N ASN A 54 1.30 2.01 4.46
CA ASN A 54 1.51 2.87 3.29
C ASN A 54 3.00 3.10 3.00
N SER A 55 3.77 3.44 4.04
CA SER A 55 5.21 3.71 3.93
C SER A 55 5.99 2.47 3.51
N SER A 56 5.61 1.28 4.01
CA SER A 56 6.22 0.02 3.59
C SER A 56 6.02 -0.27 2.11
N ILE A 57 4.84 0.04 1.55
CA ILE A 57 4.58 -0.13 0.11
C ILE A 57 5.40 0.89 -0.69
N ALA A 58 5.45 2.14 -0.25
CA ALA A 58 6.27 3.19 -0.89
C ALA A 58 7.76 2.83 -0.90
N GLN A 59 8.29 2.26 0.19
CA GLN A 59 9.66 1.75 0.26
C GLN A 59 9.90 0.60 -0.72
N ARG A 60 8.96 -0.34 -0.83
CA ARG A 60 9.05 -1.43 -1.82
C ARG A 60 9.10 -0.89 -3.25
N LEU A 61 8.21 0.05 -3.59
CA LEU A 61 8.17 0.70 -4.90
C LEU A 61 9.48 1.45 -5.21
N ALA A 62 10.01 2.19 -4.24
CA ALA A 62 11.28 2.91 -4.39
C ALA A 62 12.47 1.97 -4.60
N GLY A 63 12.43 0.76 -4.02
CA GLY A 63 13.46 -0.27 -4.15
C GLY A 63 13.35 -1.15 -5.39
N LEU A 64 12.35 -0.97 -6.26
CA LEU A 64 12.26 -1.71 -7.51
C LEU A 64 13.36 -1.26 -8.50
N PRO A 65 13.96 -2.20 -9.26
CA PRO A 65 14.93 -1.88 -10.32
C PRO A 65 14.33 -0.93 -11.36
N GLU A 66 15.17 -0.08 -11.96
CA GLU A 66 14.73 0.85 -13.03
C GLU A 66 14.08 0.11 -14.21
N GLU A 67 14.49 -1.12 -14.49
CA GLU A 67 13.92 -2.00 -15.52
C GLU A 67 12.44 -2.36 -15.28
N SER A 68 11.95 -2.17 -14.05
CA SER A 68 10.56 -2.40 -13.67
C SER A 68 9.68 -1.15 -13.75
N ARG A 69 10.26 0.04 -13.95
CA ARG A 69 9.56 1.33 -14.08
C ARG A 69 9.31 1.67 -15.55
#